data_AF-A0A920JHR2-F1
#
_entry.id   AF-A0A920JHR2-F1
#
_cell.length_a   1.000
_cell.length_b   1.000
_cell.length_c   1.000
_cell.angle_alpha   90.00
_cell.angle_beta   90.00
_cell.angle_gamma   90.00
#
_symmetry.space_group_name_H-M   'P 1'
#
loop_
_entity.id
_entity.type
_entity.pdbx_description
1 polymer ?
#
loop_
_entity_poly.entity_id
_entity_poly.type
_entity_poly.pdbx_seq_one_letter_code
_entity_poly.pdbx_strand_id
1 'polypeptide(L)'
;MNDNLTDQQQAEIVKKWLKDNGLFIIASFGIAISGVFGLQYYQEGNLKQAENASRLYGEMEFAVRQQRLSQAQTILQQMDNDFSGSAYQIQSHLSMAKLYMDDLDYDNAIIQLNLY
;
A
#
# COMPACT_ATOMS: atom_id res chain seq x y z
N MET A 1 30.31 19.71 -47.75
CA MET A 1 31.14 20.65 -46.96
C MET A 1 31.28 20.02 -45.60
N ASN A 2 32.51 19.76 -45.16
CA ASN A 2 32.76 19.19 -43.83
C ASN A 2 32.78 20.36 -42.85
N ASP A 3 31.78 20.42 -41.98
CA ASP A 3 31.69 21.42 -40.89
C ASP A 3 32.72 21.10 -39.81
N ASN A 4 34.00 21.37 -40.11
CA ASN A 4 35.09 21.28 -39.14
C ASN A 4 35.13 22.56 -38.30
N LEU A 5 34.19 22.70 -37.36
CA LEU A 5 34.21 23.73 -36.33
C LEU A 5 35.45 23.52 -35.43
N THR A 6 36.17 24.59 -35.10
CA THR A 6 37.27 24.50 -34.12
C THR A 6 36.74 24.13 -32.73
N ASP A 7 37.55 23.49 -31.89
CA ASP A 7 37.13 23.02 -30.55
C ASP A 7 36.46 24.13 -29.72
N GLN A 8 36.91 25.37 -29.86
CA GLN A 8 36.31 26.55 -29.22
C GLN A 8 34.89 26.85 -29.72
N GLN A 9 34.64 26.74 -31.03
CA GLN A 9 33.32 26.99 -31.60
C GLN A 9 32.33 25.88 -31.24
N GLN A 10 32.78 24.62 -31.21
CA GLN A 10 31.96 23.51 -30.74
C GLN A 10 31.55 23.68 -29.27
N ALA A 11 32.48 24.12 -28.41
CA ALA A 11 32.20 24.39 -27.00
C ALA A 11 31.16 25.51 -26.80
N GLU A 12 31.25 26.60 -27.56
CA GLU A 12 30.27 27.71 -27.51
C GLU A 12 28.86 27.27 -27.97
N ILE A 13 28.77 26.41 -28.98
CA ILE A 13 27.48 25.87 -29.45
C ILE A 13 26.82 25.01 -28.36
N VAL A 14 27.56 24.11 -27.73
CA VAL A 14 27.05 23.27 -26.64
C VAL A 14 26.63 24.12 -25.44
N LYS A 15 27.45 25.11 -25.08
CA LYS A 15 27.19 26.03 -23.97
C LYS A 15 25.92 26.84 -24.20
N LYS A 16 25.71 27.34 -25.42
CA LYS A 16 24.49 28.06 -25.79
C LYS A 16 23.27 27.14 -25.77
N TRP A 17 23.39 25.92 -26.32
CA TRP A 17 22.30 24.95 -26.30
C TRP A 17 21.87 24.59 -24.87
N LEU A 18 22.81 24.36 -23.95
CA LEU A 18 22.51 24.11 -22.54
C LEU A 18 21.86 25.31 -21.86
N LYS A 19 22.30 26.53 -22.16
CA LYS A 19 21.70 27.75 -21.60
C LYS A 19 20.25 27.95 -22.07
N ASP A 20 20.00 27.68 -23.34
CA ASP A 20 18.68 27.86 -23.96
C ASP A 20 17.69 26.74 -23.55
N ASN A 21 18.18 25.52 -23.30
CA ASN A 21 17.36 24.34 -22.95
C ASN A 21 17.42 23.95 -21.47
N GLY A 22 18.20 24.64 -20.63
CA GLY A 22 18.44 24.25 -19.24
C GLY A 22 17.16 24.08 -18.43
N LEU A 23 16.16 24.93 -18.69
CA LEU A 23 14.83 24.81 -18.06
C LEU A 23 14.12 23.51 -18.47
N PHE A 24 14.16 23.15 -19.75
CA PHE A 24 13.56 21.91 -20.25
C PHE A 24 14.26 20.67 -19.69
N ILE A 25 15.59 20.70 -19.60
CA ILE A 25 16.38 19.62 -19.00
C ILE A 25 15.97 19.43 -17.54
N ILE A 26 15.95 20.49 -16.74
CA ILE A 26 15.53 20.43 -15.32
C ILE A 26 14.08 19.94 -15.20
N ALA A 27 13.17 20.46 -16.04
CA ALA A 27 11.77 20.04 -16.03
C ALA A 27 11.62 18.54 -16.33
N SER A 28 12.33 18.02 -17.34
CA SER A 28 12.29 16.61 -17.70
C SER A 28 12.81 15.70 -16.57
N PHE A 29 13.92 16.08 -15.93
CA PHE A 29 14.43 15.36 -14.77
C PHE A 29 13.47 15.43 -13.59
N GLY A 30 12.87 16.59 -13.34
CA GLY A 30 11.85 16.75 -12.30
C GLY A 30 10.67 15.80 -12.49
N ILE A 31 10.12 15.73 -13.71
CA ILE A 31 9.01 14.82 -14.03
C ILE A 31 9.42 13.36 -13.83
N ALA A 32 10.60 12.95 -14.32
CA ALA A 32 11.07 11.58 -14.17
C ALA A 32 11.22 11.18 -12.69
N ILE A 33 11.83 12.06 -11.89
CA ILE A 33 12.01 11.87 -10.45
C ILE A 33 10.65 11.78 -9.76
N SER A 34 9.77 12.75 -9.97
CA SER A 34 8.45 12.77 -9.34
C SER A 34 7.60 11.56 -9.73
N GLY A 35 7.71 11.06 -10.96
CA GLY A 35 7.00 9.84 -11.40
C GLY A 35 7.44 8.61 -10.61
N VAL A 36 8.75 8.40 -10.49
CA VAL A 36 9.31 7.25 -9.74
C VAL A 36 8.95 7.35 -8.25
N PHE A 37 9.23 8.49 -7.62
CA PHE A 37 8.95 8.69 -6.20
C PHE A 37 7.45 8.66 -5.89
N GLY A 38 6.60 9.18 -6.78
CA GLY A 38 5.15 9.15 -6.61
C GLY A 38 4.59 7.72 -6.63
N LEU A 39 5.02 6.90 -7.60
CA LEU A 39 4.60 5.50 -7.67
C LEU A 39 5.11 4.68 -6.48
N GLN A 40 6.37 4.90 -6.09
CA GLN A 40 6.96 4.20 -4.95
C GLN A 40 6.26 4.56 -3.64
N TYR A 41 5.98 5.85 -3.41
CA TYR A 41 5.25 6.31 -2.23
C TYR A 41 3.85 5.66 -2.13
N TYR A 42 3.14 5.58 -3.26
CA TYR A 42 1.83 4.92 -3.30
C TYR A 42 1.92 3.41 -3.00
N GLN A 43 2.90 2.71 -3.59
CA GLN A 43 3.08 1.27 -3.37
C GLN A 43 3.50 0.94 -1.93
N GLU A 44 4.43 1.71 -1.35
CA GLU A 44 4.91 1.50 0.02
C GLU A 44 3.80 1.71 1.06
N GLY A 45 2.91 2.69 0.82
CA GLY A 45 1.73 2.90 1.67
C GLY A 45 0.82 1.68 1.71
N ASN A 46 0.47 1.15 0.53
CA ASN A 46 -0.39 -0.03 0.42
C ASN A 46 0.27 -1.29 1.02
N LEU A 47 1.57 -1.49 0.80
CA LEU A 47 2.30 -2.62 1.34
C LEU A 47 2.32 -2.59 2.87
N LYS A 48 2.67 -1.46 3.47
CA LYS A 48 2.68 -1.32 4.94
C LYS A 48 1.30 -1.55 5.55
N GLN A 49 0.24 -1.08 4.89
CA GLN A 49 -1.12 -1.32 5.36
C GLN A 49 -1.48 -2.81 5.30
N ALA A 50 -1.11 -3.50 4.23
CA ALA A 50 -1.32 -4.95 4.10
C ALA A 50 -0.50 -5.75 5.12
N GLU A 51 0.76 -5.37 5.37
CA GLU A 51 1.61 -5.99 6.39
C GLU A 51 1.01 -5.86 7.80
N ASN A 52 0.51 -4.66 8.14
CA ASN A 52 -0.12 -4.42 9.44
C ASN A 52 -1.44 -5.19 9.60
N ALA A 53 -2.28 -5.23 8.56
CA ALA A 53 -3.51 -6.02 8.55
C ALA A 53 -3.20 -7.52 8.71
N SER A 54 -2.19 -8.02 7.99
CA SER A 54 -1.72 -9.41 8.08
C SER A 54 -1.24 -9.77 9.50
N ARG A 55 -0.47 -8.88 10.13
CA ARG A 55 -0.02 -9.06 11.52
C ARG A 55 -1.21 -9.17 12.47
N LEU A 56 -2.17 -8.25 12.37
CA LEU A 56 -3.36 -8.25 13.22
C LEU A 56 -4.22 -9.50 12.97
N TYR A 57 -4.30 -9.98 11.72
CA TYR A 57 -4.97 -11.24 11.41
C TYR A 57 -4.26 -12.45 12.05
N GLY A 58 -2.94 -12.47 12.11
CA GLY A 58 -2.21 -13.49 12.86
C GLY A 58 -2.57 -13.51 14.35
N GLU A 59 -2.82 -12.35 14.95
CA GLU A 59 -3.33 -12.24 16.32
C GLU A 59 -4.78 -12.77 16.42
N MET A 60 -5.61 -12.51 15.42
CA MET A 60 -6.97 -13.06 15.31
C MET A 60 -6.96 -14.58 15.26
N GLU A 61 -6.14 -15.18 14.39
CA GLU A 61 -6.01 -16.63 14.28
C GLU A 61 -5.59 -17.27 15.60
N PHE A 62 -4.66 -16.63 16.33
CA PHE A 62 -4.26 -17.09 17.65
C PHE A 62 -5.43 -17.03 18.65
N ALA A 63 -6.16 -15.90 18.71
CA ALA A 63 -7.31 -15.76 19.60
C ALA A 63 -8.41 -16.80 19.30
N VAL A 64 -8.72 -17.02 18.02
CA VAL A 64 -9.70 -18.03 17.60
C VAL A 64 -9.25 -19.45 17.96
N ARG A 65 -8.00 -19.83 17.69
CA ARG A 65 -7.47 -21.16 18.06
C ARG A 65 -7.51 -21.42 19.55
N GLN A 66 -7.31 -20.38 20.35
CA GLN A 66 -7.37 -20.45 21.82
C GLN A 66 -8.79 -20.27 22.37
N GLN A 67 -9.81 -20.18 21.50
CA GLN A 67 -11.22 -19.93 21.82
C GLN A 67 -11.43 -18.70 22.72
N ARG A 68 -10.63 -17.65 22.52
CA ARG A 68 -10.69 -16.40 23.29
C ARG A 68 -11.64 -15.41 22.64
N LEU A 69 -12.94 -15.62 22.82
CA LEU A 69 -13.99 -14.84 22.16
C LEU A 69 -13.85 -13.33 22.35
N SER A 70 -13.70 -12.85 23.59
CA SER A 70 -13.57 -11.40 23.85
C SER A 70 -12.32 -10.78 23.21
N GLN A 71 -11.21 -11.52 23.18
CA GLN A 71 -9.98 -11.05 22.51
C GLN A 71 -10.18 -10.99 21.00
N ALA A 72 -10.77 -12.02 20.42
CA ALA A 72 -11.11 -12.05 19.00
C ALA A 72 -12.06 -10.88 18.64
N GLN A 73 -12.99 -10.49 19.52
CA GLN A 73 -13.93 -9.38 19.27
C GLN A 73 -13.20 -8.05 19.24
N THR A 74 -12.27 -7.82 20.16
CA THR A 74 -11.43 -6.61 20.15
C THR A 74 -10.58 -6.53 18.88
N ILE A 75 -9.97 -7.64 18.47
CA ILE A 75 -9.15 -7.70 17.26
C ILE A 75 -10.00 -7.46 16.02
N LEU A 76 -11.18 -8.06 15.93
CA LEU A 76 -12.11 -7.85 14.83
C LEU A 76 -12.54 -6.38 14.75
N GLN A 77 -12.91 -5.75 15.87
CA GLN A 77 -13.26 -4.33 15.90
C GLN A 77 -12.11 -3.44 15.43
N GLN A 78 -10.87 -3.78 15.81
CA GLN A 78 -9.70 -3.07 15.30
C GLN A 78 -9.52 -3.27 13.80
N MET A 79 -9.72 -4.50 13.31
CA MET A 79 -9.66 -4.81 11.88
C MET A 79 -10.69 -4.00 11.08
N ASP A 80 -11.90 -3.84 11.61
CA ASP A 80 -12.99 -3.07 10.98
C ASP A 80 -12.69 -1.58 10.92
N ASN A 81 -12.05 -1.03 11.95
CA ASN A 81 -11.72 0.38 12.02
C ASN A 81 -10.50 0.74 11.16
N ASP A 82 -9.44 -0.07 11.24
CA ASP A 82 -8.12 0.29 10.71
C ASP A 82 -7.85 -0.29 9.31
N PHE A 83 -8.53 -1.39 8.95
CA PHE A 83 -8.26 -2.17 7.75
C PHE A 83 -9.53 -2.55 6.98
N SER A 84 -10.55 -1.68 7.04
CA SER A 84 -11.80 -1.83 6.29
C SER A 84 -11.55 -2.03 4.78
N GLY A 85 -12.26 -2.99 4.18
CA GLY A 85 -12.14 -3.36 2.77
C GLY A 85 -10.94 -4.26 2.44
N SER A 86 -10.08 -4.58 3.42
CA SER A 86 -8.98 -5.52 3.21
C SER A 86 -9.48 -6.97 3.18
N ALA A 87 -8.77 -7.84 2.46
CA ALA A 87 -9.06 -9.28 2.48
C ALA A 87 -8.91 -9.87 3.90
N TYR A 88 -8.08 -9.27 4.75
CA TYR A 88 -7.89 -9.69 6.14
C TYR A 88 -9.10 -9.35 7.03
N GLN A 89 -9.82 -8.27 6.75
CA GLN A 89 -11.08 -7.98 7.42
C GLN A 89 -12.12 -9.07 7.19
N ILE A 90 -12.32 -9.44 5.92
CA ILE A 90 -13.27 -10.50 5.54
C ILE A 90 -12.88 -11.83 6.20
N GLN A 91 -11.59 -12.17 6.21
CA GLN A 91 -11.10 -13.39 6.87
C GLN A 91 -11.27 -13.35 8.39
N SER A 92 -11.12 -12.19 9.03
CA SER A 92 -11.40 -12.02 10.46
C SER A 92 -12.87 -12.25 10.77
N HIS A 93 -13.80 -11.70 9.98
CA HIS A 93 -15.24 -11.98 10.15
C HIS A 93 -15.56 -13.47 9.99
N LEU A 94 -14.98 -14.14 8.98
CA LEU A 94 -15.18 -15.58 8.79
C LEU A 94 -14.63 -16.39 9.97
N SER A 95 -13.45 -16.04 10.48
CA SER A 95 -12.83 -16.69 11.63
C SER A 95 -13.65 -16.48 12.90
N MET A 96 -14.21 -15.28 13.08
CA MET A 96 -15.13 -14.96 14.16
C MET A 96 -16.45 -15.74 14.05
N ALA A 97 -17.02 -15.81 12.86
CA ALA A 97 -18.24 -16.58 12.60
C ALA A 97 -18.04 -18.04 13.01
N LYS A 98 -16.91 -18.63 12.60
CA LYS A 98 -16.53 -19.98 13.03
C LYS A 98 -16.43 -20.09 14.54
N LEU A 99 -15.78 -19.13 15.21
CA LEU A 99 -15.64 -19.15 16.66
C LEU A 99 -17.00 -19.12 17.38
N TYR A 100 -17.94 -18.30 16.91
CA TYR A 100 -19.32 -18.29 17.42
C TYR A 100 -20.05 -19.61 17.15
N MET A 101 -19.87 -20.23 15.98
CA MET A 101 -20.44 -21.54 15.68
C MET A 101 -19.90 -22.64 16.61
N ASP A 102 -18.60 -22.60 16.93
CA ASP A 102 -17.98 -23.53 17.88
C ASP A 102 -18.54 -23.35 19.31
N ASP A 103 -18.99 -22.14 19.65
CA ASP A 103 -19.67 -21.79 20.92
C ASP A 103 -21.20 -21.99 20.88
N LEU A 104 -21.74 -22.52 19.77
CA LEU A 104 -23.18 -22.70 19.51
C LEU A 104 -24.00 -21.38 19.47
N ASP A 105 -23.33 -20.23 19.35
CA ASP A 105 -23.94 -18.91 19.18
C ASP A 105 -24.17 -18.61 17.69
N TYR A 106 -25.15 -19.31 17.12
CA TYR A 106 -25.44 -19.20 15.68
C TYR A 106 -25.93 -17.82 15.27
N ASP A 107 -26.60 -17.10 16.17
CA ASP A 107 -27.12 -15.76 15.88
C ASP A 107 -25.96 -14.78 15.63
N ASN A 108 -24.96 -14.77 16.51
CA ASN A 108 -23.79 -13.94 16.31
C ASN A 108 -22.91 -14.42 15.15
N ALA A 109 -22.83 -15.74 14.90
CA ALA A 109 -22.14 -16.26 13.72
C ALA A 109 -22.73 -15.73 12.41
N ILE A 110 -24.06 -15.73 12.28
CA ILE A 110 -24.77 -15.21 11.10
C ILE A 110 -24.52 -13.72 10.91
N ILE A 111 -24.49 -12.92 11.99
CA ILE A 111 -24.17 -11.49 11.91
C ILE A 111 -22.81 -11.28 11.25
N GLN A 112 -21.79 -12.07 11.61
CA GLN A 112 -20.46 -11.93 11.03
C GLN A 112 -20.40 -12.30 9.54
N LEU A 113 -21.25 -13.22 9.08
CA LEU A 113 -21.29 -13.65 7.68
C LEU A 113 -22.12 -12.72 6.79
N ASN A 114 -23.11 -12.02 7.35
CA ASN A 114 -23.98 -11.10 6.60
C ASN A 114 -23.36 -9.72 6.34
N LEU A 115 -22.20 -9.43 6.92
CA LEU A 115 -21.51 -8.15 6.74
C LEU A 115 -20.78 -8.02 5.39
N TYR A 116 -20.88 -9.04 4.49
CA TYR A 116 -20.36 -9.02 3.12
C TYR A 116 -21.27 -9.75 2.13
#